data_AF-A0A969QKQ1-F1
#
_entry.id   AF-A0A969QKQ1-F1
#
_cell.length_a   1.000
_cell.length_b   1.000
_cell.length_c   1.000
_cell.angle_alpha   90.00
_cell.angle_beta   90.00
_cell.angle_gamma   90.00
#
_symmetry.space_group_name_H-M   'P 1'
#
loop_
_entity.id
_entity.type
_entity.pdbx_description
1 polymer ?
#
loop_
_entity_poly.entity_id
_entity_poly.type
_entity_poly.pdbx_seq_one_letter_code
_entity_poly.pdbx_strand_id
1 'polypeptide(L)'
;MFDSQTARRLVSIFAVASCSIAIIPVAARSQALPGFTIFSGVEQSDRLSYRLDSGNRNATDRYKLTIPGSKINRLGAAQITIGYPEYYKGKFDDKAIEVIVGDKSIPLESVEWDRERQTIQIDLAQRIKTKGDIEVILNNVQNPDSAGMYNFTCQVKSSAEFPLSRSCGTWILSLD
;
A
#
# COMPACT_ATOMS: atom_id res chain seq x y z
N MET A 1 -43.30 -20.47 -55.43
CA MET A 1 -43.50 -21.49 -54.38
C MET A 1 -42.17 -21.72 -53.70
N PHE A 2 -41.96 -21.14 -52.52
CA PHE A 2 -40.80 -21.44 -51.69
C PHE A 2 -41.18 -22.54 -50.71
N ASP A 3 -40.42 -23.63 -50.75
CA ASP A 3 -40.69 -24.88 -50.05
C ASP A 3 -40.57 -24.70 -48.52
N SER A 4 -41.62 -25.04 -47.77
CA SER A 4 -41.72 -24.76 -46.33
C SER A 4 -40.79 -25.61 -45.47
N GLN A 5 -40.12 -26.60 -46.07
CA GLN A 5 -39.17 -27.48 -45.39
C GLN A 5 -37.74 -26.90 -45.30
N THR A 6 -37.29 -26.06 -46.24
CA THR A 6 -35.95 -25.46 -46.19
C THR A 6 -35.88 -24.29 -45.19
N ALA A 7 -36.97 -23.53 -45.05
CA ALA A 7 -37.07 -22.45 -44.05
C ALA A 7 -36.97 -22.99 -42.60
N ARG A 8 -37.55 -24.17 -42.32
CA ARG A 8 -37.49 -24.80 -40.99
C ARG A 8 -36.10 -25.29 -40.61
N ARG A 9 -35.30 -25.77 -41.58
CA ARG A 9 -33.94 -26.28 -41.33
C ARG A 9 -32.90 -25.17 -41.14
N LEU A 10 -33.11 -23.99 -41.73
CA LEU A 10 -32.20 -22.85 -41.60
C LEU A 10 -32.37 -22.09 -40.27
N VAL A 11 -33.58 -22.09 -39.69
CA VAL A 11 -33.83 -21.47 -38.38
C VAL A 11 -33.17 -22.25 -37.24
N SER A 12 -33.06 -23.59 -37.36
CA SER A 12 -32.44 -24.44 -36.34
C SER A 12 -30.92 -24.28 -36.23
N ILE A 13 -30.24 -23.86 -37.30
CA ILE A 13 -28.78 -23.68 -37.31
C ILE A 13 -28.37 -22.37 -36.63
N PHE A 14 -29.21 -21.32 -36.68
CA PHE A 14 -28.93 -20.04 -36.01
C PHE A 14 -29.20 -20.05 -34.49
N ALA A 15 -29.93 -21.03 -33.97
CA ALA A 15 -30.27 -21.09 -32.55
C ALA A 15 -29.14 -21.63 -31.64
N VAL A 16 -28.11 -22.27 -32.19
CA VAL A 16 -27.04 -22.92 -31.39
C VAL A 16 -25.80 -22.02 -31.22
N ALA A 17 -25.69 -20.91 -31.94
CA ALA A 17 -24.51 -20.05 -31.94
C ALA A 17 -24.56 -18.85 -30.97
N SER A 18 -25.62 -18.70 -30.15
CA SER A 18 -25.83 -17.50 -29.33
C SER A 18 -25.45 -17.62 -27.84
N CYS A 19 -25.00 -18.78 -27.37
CA CYS A 19 -24.68 -19.00 -25.95
C CYS A 19 -23.18 -19.18 -25.67
N SER A 20 -22.32 -18.35 -26.27
CA SER A 20 -20.90 -18.26 -25.89
C SER A 20 -20.57 -16.88 -25.35
N ILE A 21 -21.29 -16.43 -24.33
CA ILE A 21 -20.81 -15.37 -23.45
C ILE A 21 -19.78 -16.04 -22.53
N ALA A 22 -18.51 -16.00 -22.93
CA ALA A 22 -17.41 -16.28 -22.02
C ALA A 22 -17.44 -15.22 -20.92
N ILE A 23 -17.97 -15.58 -19.75
CA ILE A 23 -17.83 -14.79 -18.54
C ILE A 23 -16.34 -14.87 -18.19
N ILE A 24 -15.57 -13.87 -18.62
CA ILE A 24 -14.21 -13.71 -18.12
C ILE A 24 -14.38 -13.38 -16.63
N PRO A 25 -13.96 -14.25 -15.69
CA PRO A 25 -13.97 -13.87 -14.29
C PRO A 25 -13.01 -12.68 -14.17
N VAL A 26 -13.55 -11.49 -13.91
CA VAL A 26 -12.74 -10.37 -13.47
C VAL A 26 -12.11 -10.84 -12.17
N ALA A 27 -10.82 -11.13 -12.20
CA ALA A 27 -10.07 -11.49 -11.01
C ALA A 27 -10.21 -10.32 -10.03
N ALA A 28 -11.07 -10.48 -9.03
CA ALA A 28 -11.20 -9.54 -7.94
C ALA A 28 -9.85 -9.56 -7.20
N ARG A 29 -9.07 -8.50 -7.33
CA ARG A 29 -7.89 -8.30 -6.49
C ARG A 29 -8.41 -8.06 -5.07
N SER A 30 -8.25 -9.04 -4.18
CA SER A 30 -8.53 -8.85 -2.76
C SER A 30 -7.55 -7.82 -2.22
N GLN A 31 -8.05 -6.64 -1.90
CA GLN A 31 -7.25 -5.63 -1.20
C GLN A 31 -7.14 -6.07 0.25
N ALA A 32 -5.92 -6.28 0.75
CA ALA A 32 -5.69 -6.56 2.16
C ALA A 32 -5.84 -5.24 2.93
N LEU A 33 -7.04 -5.03 3.48
CA LEU A 33 -7.32 -3.95 4.42
C LEU A 33 -6.80 -4.34 5.81
N PRO A 34 -6.48 -3.35 6.67
CA PRO A 34 -6.09 -3.63 8.05
C PRO A 34 -7.17 -4.48 8.73
N GLY A 35 -6.84 -5.74 9.05
CA GLY A 35 -7.68 -6.59 9.87
C GLY A 35 -7.88 -5.96 11.26
N PHE A 36 -8.95 -6.34 11.95
CA PHE A 36 -9.19 -5.90 13.33
C PHE A 36 -8.22 -6.60 14.29
N THR A 37 -7.06 -6.00 14.57
CA THR A 37 -6.09 -6.53 15.54
C THR A 37 -6.40 -6.03 16.96
N ILE A 38 -6.72 -6.96 17.87
CA ILE A 38 -7.03 -6.67 19.29
C ILE A 38 -5.79 -6.84 20.19
N PHE A 39 -4.88 -7.74 19.82
CA PHE A 39 -3.67 -8.04 20.59
C PHE A 39 -2.42 -7.83 19.72
N SER A 40 -1.96 -6.59 19.61
CA SER A 40 -0.74 -6.22 18.86
C SER A 40 0.41 -5.72 19.75
N GLY A 41 0.14 -5.46 21.02
CA GLY A 41 1.07 -4.74 21.91
C GLY A 41 1.21 -3.23 21.58
N VAL A 42 0.42 -2.71 20.64
CA VAL A 42 0.40 -1.28 20.26
C VAL A 42 -0.93 -0.66 20.70
N GLU A 43 -0.86 0.48 21.40
CA GLU A 43 -2.05 1.23 21.79
C GLU A 43 -2.86 1.69 20.56
N GLN A 44 -4.19 1.69 20.66
CA GLN A 44 -5.06 2.04 19.54
C GLN A 44 -4.82 3.48 19.02
N SER A 45 -4.44 4.39 19.91
CA SER A 45 -4.07 5.79 19.62
C SER A 45 -2.83 5.92 18.75
N ASP A 46 -1.95 4.92 18.76
CA ASP A 46 -0.69 4.89 18.01
C ASP A 46 -0.73 3.95 16.82
N ARG A 47 -1.85 3.26 16.59
CA ARG A 47 -2.04 2.47 15.38
C ARG A 47 -2.29 3.36 14.17
N LEU A 48 -1.47 3.19 13.16
CA LEU A 48 -1.57 3.88 11.87
C LEU A 48 -2.32 3.00 10.86
N SER A 49 -3.06 3.63 9.95
CA SER A 49 -3.78 2.95 8.87
C SER A 49 -2.86 2.67 7.68
N TYR A 50 -3.12 1.57 6.99
CA TYR A 50 -2.42 1.20 5.76
C TYR A 50 -3.38 0.52 4.77
N ARG A 51 -2.91 0.31 3.55
CA ARG A 51 -3.55 -0.54 2.54
C ARG A 51 -2.46 -1.26 1.74
N LEU A 52 -2.66 -2.55 1.48
CA LEU A 52 -1.84 -3.32 0.57
C LEU A 52 -2.68 -3.67 -0.67
N ASP A 53 -2.06 -3.60 -1.85
CA ASP A 53 -2.77 -3.93 -3.09
C ASP A 53 -3.02 -5.44 -3.21
N SER A 54 -2.06 -6.26 -2.76
CA SER A 54 -2.17 -7.72 -2.72
C SER A 54 -2.19 -8.30 -1.31
N GLY A 55 -1.23 -7.95 -0.45
CA GLY A 55 -1.00 -8.59 0.85
C GLY A 55 -0.44 -10.02 0.80
N ASN A 56 -0.28 -10.62 -0.38
CA ASN A 56 0.17 -12.00 -0.50
C ASN A 56 1.69 -12.11 -0.28
N ARG A 57 2.13 -13.10 0.49
CA ARG A 57 3.54 -13.44 0.64
C ARG A 57 4.16 -13.83 -0.70
N ASN A 58 5.47 -13.58 -0.84
CA ASN A 58 6.25 -13.84 -2.04
C ASN A 58 5.69 -13.19 -3.33
N ALA A 59 4.87 -12.15 -3.20
CA ALA A 59 4.35 -11.37 -4.32
C ALA A 59 4.99 -9.97 -4.37
N THR A 60 5.02 -9.39 -5.57
CA THR A 60 5.25 -7.95 -5.72
C THR A 60 3.97 -7.20 -5.38
N ASP A 61 4.09 -6.16 -4.57
CA ASP A 61 2.98 -5.46 -3.96
C ASP A 61 3.23 -3.94 -3.90
N ARG A 62 2.18 -3.20 -3.56
CA ARG A 62 2.20 -1.77 -3.32
C ARG A 62 1.63 -1.49 -1.94
N TYR A 63 2.42 -0.81 -1.11
CA TYR A 63 2.00 -0.44 0.24
C TYR A 63 1.63 1.03 0.26
N LYS A 64 0.46 1.35 0.79
CA LYS A 64 0.03 2.71 1.10
C LYS A 64 -0.02 2.85 2.61
N LEU A 65 0.93 3.58 3.17
CA LEU A 65 1.12 3.78 4.60
C LEU A 65 0.66 5.19 4.99
N THR A 66 -0.43 5.31 5.74
CA THR A 66 -1.05 6.60 6.06
C THR A 66 -0.58 7.11 7.41
N ILE A 67 -0.13 8.38 7.45
CA ILE A 67 0.20 9.13 8.66
C ILE A 67 -0.88 10.20 8.86
N PRO A 68 -1.65 10.16 9.96
CA PRO A 68 -2.65 11.18 10.24
C PRO A 68 -2.02 12.56 10.36
N GLY A 69 -2.62 13.57 9.70
CA GLY A 69 -2.12 14.95 9.78
C GLY A 69 -2.07 15.49 11.22
N SER A 70 -2.93 14.97 12.11
CA SER A 70 -2.97 15.28 13.54
C SER A 70 -1.69 14.91 14.30
N LYS A 71 -0.89 13.95 13.82
CA LYS A 71 0.40 13.55 14.41
C LYS A 71 1.57 14.45 13.98
N ILE A 72 1.38 15.29 12.94
CA ILE A 72 2.42 16.11 12.31
C ILE A 72 2.20 17.62 12.51
N ASN A 73 0.95 18.07 12.39
CA ASN A 73 0.44 19.45 12.35
C ASN A 73 1.20 20.59 13.05
N ARG A 74 1.74 20.43 14.28
CA ARG A 74 2.42 21.55 14.98
C ARG A 74 3.87 21.76 14.57
N LEU A 75 4.60 20.68 14.31
CA LEU A 75 6.03 20.75 14.00
C LEU A 75 6.30 20.40 12.54
N GLY A 76 5.34 19.85 11.79
CA GLY A 76 5.61 19.42 10.42
C GLY A 76 6.57 18.23 10.33
N ALA A 77 6.81 17.80 9.11
CA ALA A 77 7.74 16.73 8.75
C ALA A 77 8.68 17.23 7.66
N ALA A 78 9.99 17.10 7.89
CA ALA A 78 11.04 17.29 6.90
C ALA A 78 11.72 15.96 6.54
N GLN A 79 11.71 15.00 7.49
CA GLN A 79 12.17 13.64 7.27
C GLN A 79 11.13 12.68 7.86
N ILE A 80 10.87 11.59 7.15
CA ILE A 80 10.05 10.46 7.58
C ILE A 80 10.94 9.23 7.68
N THR A 81 10.90 8.52 8.79
CA THR A 81 11.63 7.27 8.99
C THR A 81 10.63 6.15 9.24
N ILE A 82 10.73 5.09 8.45
CA ILE A 82 9.95 3.87 8.59
C ILE A 82 10.89 2.78 9.10
N GLY A 83 10.68 2.30 10.32
CA GLY A 83 11.39 1.15 10.86
C GLY A 83 10.58 -0.13 10.68
N TYR A 84 11.20 -1.25 10.33
CA TYR A 84 10.53 -2.55 10.16
C TYR A 84 11.24 -3.65 10.98
N PRO A 85 10.55 -4.73 11.35
CA PRO A 85 11.11 -5.71 12.28
C PRO A 85 12.15 -6.62 11.60
N GLU A 86 13.05 -7.22 12.38
CA GLU A 86 14.22 -7.94 11.84
C GLU A 86 13.81 -9.20 11.08
N TYR A 87 12.69 -9.78 11.48
CA TYR A 87 12.09 -10.94 10.84
C TYR A 87 11.33 -10.61 9.54
N TYR A 88 11.15 -9.33 9.17
CA TYR A 88 10.62 -8.98 7.86
C TYR A 88 11.72 -9.14 6.80
N LYS A 89 11.58 -10.16 5.94
CA LYS A 89 12.54 -10.48 4.87
C LYS A 89 12.13 -10.01 3.47
N GLY A 90 11.22 -9.04 3.40
CA GLY A 90 10.84 -8.39 2.14
C GLY A 90 11.91 -7.46 1.60
N LYS A 91 11.70 -6.94 0.38
CA LYS A 91 12.61 -5.98 -0.27
C LYS A 91 11.86 -4.75 -0.75
N PHE A 92 12.48 -3.59 -0.59
CA PHE A 92 11.94 -2.31 -1.03
C PHE A 92 12.69 -1.78 -2.25
N ASP A 93 11.99 -0.98 -3.07
CA ASP A 93 12.56 -0.22 -4.18
C ASP A 93 12.59 1.25 -3.78
N ASP A 94 13.75 1.74 -3.35
CA ASP A 94 13.95 3.12 -2.85
C ASP A 94 13.68 4.19 -3.91
N LYS A 95 13.80 3.84 -5.19
CA LYS A 95 13.51 4.72 -6.34
C LYS A 95 12.03 4.81 -6.67
N ALA A 96 11.20 3.92 -6.13
CA ALA A 96 9.78 3.84 -6.39
C ALA A 96 8.93 4.27 -5.18
N ILE A 97 9.52 5.03 -4.26
CA ILE A 97 8.84 5.59 -3.09
C ILE A 97 8.27 6.97 -3.40
N GLU A 98 7.03 7.20 -3.00
CA GLU A 98 6.33 8.48 -3.17
C GLU A 98 5.72 8.94 -1.84
N VAL A 99 5.60 10.26 -1.68
CA VAL A 99 4.86 10.86 -0.56
C VAL A 99 3.78 11.75 -1.12
N ILE A 100 2.53 11.51 -0.72
CA ILE A 100 1.35 12.22 -1.21
C ILE A 100 0.62 12.89 -0.04
N VAL A 101 0.13 14.11 -0.27
CA VAL A 101 -0.77 14.82 0.65
C VAL A 101 -2.02 15.25 -0.11
N GLY A 102 -3.16 14.64 0.20
CA GLY A 102 -4.37 14.75 -0.63
C GLY A 102 -4.10 14.16 -2.01
N ASP A 103 -4.12 14.99 -3.05
CA ASP A 103 -3.84 14.58 -4.44
C ASP A 103 -2.49 15.08 -4.97
N LYS A 104 -1.64 15.62 -4.08
CA LYS A 104 -0.36 16.25 -4.46
C LYS A 104 0.81 15.39 -4.05
N SER A 105 1.63 15.01 -5.05
CA SER A 105 2.94 14.42 -4.80
C SER A 105 3.89 15.47 -4.22
N ILE A 106 4.62 15.09 -3.17
CA ILE A 106 5.57 15.93 -2.47
C ILE A 106 6.99 15.57 -2.95
N PRO A 107 7.77 16.56 -3.43
CA PRO A 107 9.14 16.31 -3.87
C PRO A 107 10.02 15.75 -2.74
N LEU A 108 10.76 14.69 -3.06
CA LEU A 108 11.73 14.05 -2.18
C LEU A 108 13.14 14.56 -2.53
N GLU A 109 13.96 14.79 -1.51
CA GLU A 109 15.38 15.09 -1.66
C GLU A 109 16.18 13.79 -1.80
N SER A 110 15.94 12.84 -0.91
CA SER A 110 16.57 11.52 -0.94
C SER A 110 15.70 10.46 -0.28
N VAL A 111 15.93 9.21 -0.69
CA VAL A 111 15.36 8.03 -0.07
C VAL A 111 16.50 7.04 0.15
N GLU A 112 16.64 6.54 1.37
CA GLU A 112 17.69 5.59 1.75
C GLU A 112 17.06 4.38 2.43
N TRP A 113 17.26 3.19 1.85
CA TRP A 113 16.92 1.93 2.48
C TRP A 113 18.15 1.30 3.16
N ASP A 114 18.26 1.51 4.47
CA ASP A 114 19.31 0.95 5.32
C ASP A 114 18.85 -0.40 5.88
N ARG A 115 19.42 -1.48 5.32
CA ARG A 115 19.09 -2.86 5.72
C ARG A 115 19.66 -3.24 7.08
N GLU A 116 20.79 -2.65 7.48
CA GLU A 116 21.45 -2.96 8.75
C GLU A 116 20.66 -2.35 9.90
N ARG A 117 20.15 -1.13 9.71
CA ARG A 117 19.29 -0.45 10.69
C ARG A 117 17.82 -0.80 10.57
N GLN A 118 17.45 -1.52 9.51
CA GLN A 118 16.07 -1.89 9.18
C GLN A 118 15.14 -0.68 9.04
N THR A 119 15.64 0.33 8.33
CA THR A 119 14.95 1.60 8.17
C THR A 119 14.86 2.02 6.71
N ILE A 120 13.75 2.66 6.36
CA ILE A 120 13.62 3.47 5.15
C ILE A 120 13.58 4.93 5.62
N GLN A 121 14.59 5.70 5.29
CA GLN A 121 14.64 7.13 5.54
C GLN A 121 14.22 7.89 4.27
N ILE A 122 13.29 8.82 4.42
CA ILE A 122 12.74 9.63 3.34
C ILE A 122 12.93 11.09 3.74
N ASP A 123 13.84 11.77 3.04
CA ASP A 123 14.10 13.18 3.20
C ASP A 123 13.27 13.97 2.19
N LEU A 124 12.48 14.93 2.69
CA LEU A 124 11.57 15.74 1.89
C LEU A 124 12.30 17.01 1.46
N ALA A 125 12.20 17.36 0.17
CA ALA A 125 12.83 18.58 -0.35
C ALA A 125 12.28 19.86 0.29
N GLN A 126 11.08 19.78 0.89
CA GLN A 126 10.51 20.85 1.69
C GLN A 126 9.75 20.30 2.89
N ARG A 127 9.85 21.01 4.02
CA ARG A 127 9.09 20.68 5.23
C ARG A 127 7.60 20.79 4.98
N ILE A 128 6.87 19.70 5.19
CA ILE A 128 5.42 19.64 5.10
C ILE A 128 4.80 20.07 6.44
N LYS A 129 3.89 21.04 6.39
CA LYS A 129 2.96 21.35 7.49
C LYS A 129 1.54 21.20 6.96
N THR A 130 0.85 20.13 7.34
CA THR A 130 -0.49 19.82 6.86
C THR A 130 -1.41 19.42 8.01
N LYS A 131 -2.71 19.66 7.83
CA LYS A 131 -3.78 19.07 8.65
C LYS A 131 -4.33 17.78 8.04
N GLY A 132 -4.16 17.60 6.72
CA GLY A 132 -4.57 16.39 6.02
C GLY A 132 -3.57 15.26 6.20
N ASP A 133 -4.00 14.06 5.86
CA ASP A 133 -3.18 12.86 5.98
C ASP A 133 -2.06 12.85 4.94
N ILE A 134 -0.95 12.23 5.33
CA ILE A 134 0.19 11.96 4.45
C ILE A 134 0.15 10.48 4.10
N GLU A 135 0.22 10.16 2.82
CA GLU A 135 0.36 8.79 2.34
C GLU A 135 1.80 8.58 1.86
N VAL A 136 2.52 7.66 2.51
CA VAL A 136 3.79 7.15 1.99
C VAL A 136 3.48 5.90 1.18
N ILE A 137 3.83 5.93 -0.10
CA ILE A 137 3.58 4.85 -1.04
C ILE A 137 4.89 4.16 -1.34
N LEU A 138 4.96 2.87 -1.03
CA LEU A 138 6.07 2.00 -1.40
C LEU A 138 5.59 1.17 -2.59
N ASN A 139 6.07 1.49 -3.79
CA ASN A 139 5.80 0.67 -4.97
C ASN A 139 6.85 -0.46 -5.09
N ASN A 140 6.52 -1.50 -5.87
CA ASN A 140 7.41 -2.63 -6.17
C ASN A 140 7.97 -3.33 -4.91
N VAL A 141 7.20 -3.39 -3.83
CA VAL A 141 7.63 -4.09 -2.62
C VAL A 141 7.58 -5.59 -2.90
N GLN A 142 8.69 -6.28 -2.68
CA GLN A 142 8.70 -7.74 -2.70
C GLN A 142 8.35 -8.23 -1.31
N ASN A 143 7.15 -8.80 -1.14
CA ASN A 143 6.70 -9.35 0.13
C ASN A 143 7.60 -10.53 0.56
N PRO A 144 7.86 -10.70 1.87
CA PRO A 144 8.57 -11.87 2.40
C PRO A 144 7.84 -13.17 2.05
N ASP A 145 8.53 -14.29 2.17
CA ASP A 145 7.98 -15.63 2.00
C ASP A 145 7.09 -16.08 3.17
N SER A 146 7.23 -15.48 4.35
CA SER A 146 6.40 -15.72 5.52
C SER A 146 5.15 -14.85 5.56
N ALA A 147 4.00 -15.48 5.80
CA ALA A 147 2.77 -14.80 6.20
C ALA A 147 2.87 -14.30 7.65
N GLY A 148 1.99 -13.38 8.05
CA GLY A 148 1.83 -12.94 9.43
C GLY A 148 1.77 -11.41 9.58
N MET A 149 1.96 -10.98 10.83
CA MET A 149 1.87 -9.56 11.21
C MET A 149 3.26 -8.94 11.32
N TYR A 150 3.44 -7.74 10.80
CA TYR A 150 4.70 -6.99 10.85
C TYR A 150 4.46 -5.57 11.34
N ASN A 151 5.10 -5.19 12.44
CA ASN A 151 4.97 -3.87 13.04
C ASN A 151 5.99 -2.90 12.43
N PHE A 152 5.52 -2.02 11.56
CA PHE A 152 6.31 -0.96 10.94
C PHE A 152 6.13 0.32 11.73
N THR A 153 7.19 0.83 12.35
CA THR A 153 7.17 2.07 13.14
C THR A 153 7.35 3.29 12.25
N CYS A 154 6.74 4.42 12.64
CA CYS A 154 6.88 5.70 11.97
C CYS A 154 7.49 6.73 12.93
N GLN A 155 8.59 7.34 12.52
CA GLN A 155 9.10 8.56 13.15
C GLN A 155 9.17 9.70 12.13
N VAL A 156 9.08 10.93 12.63
CA VAL A 156 9.28 12.14 11.82
C VAL A 156 10.23 13.10 12.51
N LYS A 157 11.08 13.77 11.73
CA LYS A 157 11.83 14.95 12.17
C LYS A 157 11.22 16.20 11.58
N SER A 158 11.19 17.26 12.37
CA SER A 158 10.60 18.54 11.97
C SER A 158 11.53 19.40 11.12
N SER A 159 12.83 19.11 11.16
CA SER A 159 13.88 19.72 10.34
C SER A 159 15.01 18.70 10.19
N ALA A 160 15.77 18.77 9.10
CA ALA A 160 17.01 18.00 8.95
C ALA A 160 18.07 18.42 9.98
N GLU A 161 18.07 19.70 10.37
CA GLU A 161 19.07 20.29 11.28
C GLU A 161 18.85 19.96 12.77
N PHE A 162 17.67 19.46 13.14
CA PHE A 162 17.34 19.15 14.54
C PHE A 162 17.30 17.63 14.74
N PRO A 163 18.09 17.07 15.67
CA PRO A 163 18.22 15.62 15.83
C PRO A 163 16.98 14.94 16.43
N LEU A 164 16.04 15.70 16.99
CA LEU A 164 14.92 15.14 17.74
C LEU A 164 13.83 14.60 16.80
N SER A 165 13.85 13.28 16.60
CA SER A 165 12.75 12.53 15.98
C SER A 165 11.61 12.32 16.96
N ARG A 166 10.37 12.35 16.46
CA ARG A 166 9.15 12.04 17.23
C ARG A 166 8.45 10.85 16.63
N SER A 167 7.97 9.93 17.46
CA SER A 167 7.12 8.83 17.01
C SER A 167 5.76 9.36 16.55
N CYS A 168 5.28 8.86 15.41
CA CYS A 168 3.93 9.10 14.92
C CYS A 168 2.99 7.92 15.18
N GLY A 169 3.54 6.71 15.33
CA GLY A 169 2.77 5.50 15.55
C GLY A 169 3.38 4.28 14.85
N THR A 170 2.57 3.24 14.68
CA THR A 170 2.95 1.95 14.08
C THR A 170 1.88 1.46 13.11
N TRP A 171 2.28 1.08 11.90
CA TRP A 171 1.48 0.27 10.99
C TRP A 171 1.63 -1.21 11.32
N ILE A 172 0.53 -1.93 11.45
CA ILE A 172 0.53 -3.36 11.79
C ILE A 172 0.15 -4.14 10.53
N LEU A 173 1.11 -4.35 9.64
CA LEU A 173 0.89 -4.97 8.32
C LEU A 173 0.51 -6.44 8.48
N SER A 174 -0.52 -6.90 7.80
CA SER A 174 -0.92 -8.31 7.72
C SER A 174 -0.61 -8.83 6.32
N LEU A 175 0.21 -9.87 6.22
CA LEU A 175 0.48 -10.57 4.96
C LEU A 175 -0.02 -12.02 5.02
N ASP A 176 -0.56 -12.52 3.91
CA ASP A 176 -1.22 -13.83 3.79
C ASP A 176 -0.40 -14.84 2.97
#